data_AF-A0A6A3HIW3-F1
#
_entry.id   AF-A0A6A3HIW3-F1
#
_cell.length_a   1.000
_cell.length_b   1.000
_cell.length_c   1.000
_cell.angle_alpha   90.00
_cell.angle_beta   90.00
_cell.angle_gamma   90.00
#
_symmetry.space_group_name_H-M   'P 1'
#
loop_
_entity.id
_entity.type
_entity.pdbx_description
1 polymer ?
#
loop_
_entity_poly.entity_id
_entity_poly.type
_entity_poly.pdbx_seq_one_letter_code
_entity_poly.pdbx_strand_id
1 'polypeptide(L)'
;MMNEIFRLRTAMQRELQRAQAMLRRIALQPVARTVLGHDATAAASHDTLPEQEAHRVSATPAKRSRDLFELWHEFEFCLNGGNPAKEFTRTERGANKFAYSRRKVFWDIVTCLVRSGFTSDTAIDKIYAVYGRQRSVTAILVDLRQAMKRGGHPSLRV
;
A
#
# COMPACT_ATOMS: atom_id res chain seq x y z
N MET A 1 24.19 24.50 -17.70
CA MET A 1 23.61 25.35 -16.63
C MET A 1 22.09 25.23 -16.51
N MET A 2 21.27 25.41 -17.56
CA MET A 2 19.79 25.36 -17.45
C MET A 2 19.22 24.00 -16.98
N ASN A 3 19.83 22.87 -17.41
CA ASN A 3 19.40 21.52 -17.03
C ASN A 3 19.64 21.19 -15.54
N GLU A 4 20.65 21.77 -14.90
CA GLU A 4 20.92 21.55 -13.47
C GLU A 4 19.91 22.26 -12.60
N ILE A 5 19.46 23.45 -12.99
CA ILE A 5 18.45 24.21 -12.25
C ILE A 5 17.11 23.46 -12.25
N PHE A 6 16.70 22.89 -13.39
CA PHE A 6 15.49 22.06 -13.45
C PHE A 6 15.62 20.75 -12.65
N ARG A 7 16.81 20.13 -12.66
CA ARG A 7 17.09 18.93 -11.84
C ARG A 7 17.07 19.25 -10.34
N LEU A 8 17.68 20.35 -9.92
CA LEU A 8 17.68 20.83 -8.54
C LEU A 8 16.27 21.19 -8.08
N ARG A 9 15.49 21.90 -8.92
CA ARG A 9 14.11 22.25 -8.61
C ARG A 9 13.23 21.01 -8.45
N THR A 10 13.37 20.03 -9.34
CA THR A 10 12.62 18.77 -9.23
C THR A 10 13.08 17.90 -8.07
N ALA A 11 14.37 17.88 -7.73
CA ALA A 11 14.86 17.18 -6.54
C ALA A 11 14.34 17.84 -5.25
N MET A 12 14.44 19.16 -5.13
CA MET A 12 13.95 19.92 -3.97
C MET A 12 12.43 19.75 -3.79
N GLN A 13 11.68 19.73 -4.89
CA GLN A 13 10.24 19.54 -4.86
C GLN A 13 9.85 18.11 -4.44
N ARG A 14 10.69 17.11 -4.74
CA ARG A 14 10.53 15.74 -4.22
C ARG A 14 10.85 15.66 -2.73
N GLU A 15 11.90 16.33 -2.25
CA GLU A 15 12.20 16.37 -0.80
C GLU A 15 11.08 17.03 0.00
N LEU A 16 10.52 18.14 -0.52
CA LEU A 16 9.40 18.82 0.13
C LEU A 16 8.16 17.90 0.24
N GLN A 17 7.90 17.13 -0.82
CA GLN A 17 6.80 16.15 -0.83
C GLN A 17 7.04 15.00 0.14
N ARG A 18 8.29 14.56 0.34
CA ARG A 18 8.64 13.56 1.37
C ARG A 18 8.43 14.12 2.77
N ALA A 19 8.90 15.33 3.06
CA ALA A 19 8.70 15.99 4.35
C ALA A 19 7.21 16.15 4.69
N GLN A 20 6.39 16.57 3.72
CA GLN A 20 4.94 16.67 3.88
C GLN A 20 4.28 15.31 4.15
N ALA A 21 4.74 14.23 3.51
CA ALA A 21 4.22 12.88 3.74
C ALA A 21 4.58 12.38 5.15
N MET A 22 5.81 12.61 5.61
CA MET A 22 6.23 12.26 6.97
C MET A 22 5.42 13.03 8.03
N LEU A 23 5.21 14.34 7.85
CA LEU A 23 4.42 15.17 8.78
C LEU A 23 2.96 14.70 8.89
N ARG A 24 2.31 14.36 7.76
CA ARG A 24 0.95 13.80 7.78
C ARG A 24 0.89 12.46 8.50
N ARG A 25 1.93 11.63 8.35
CA ARG A 25 2.02 10.36 9.07
C ARG A 25 2.07 10.58 10.58
N ILE A 26 2.88 11.51 11.05
CA ILE A 26 3.01 11.86 12.48
C ILE A 26 1.69 12.41 13.03
N ALA A 27 1.04 13.32 12.29
CA ALA A 27 -0.25 13.89 12.70
C ALA A 27 -1.40 12.87 12.76
N LEU A 28 -1.31 11.78 11.99
CA LEU A 28 -2.31 10.72 11.93
C LEU A 28 -1.97 9.50 12.80
N GLN A 29 -0.85 9.52 13.55
CA GLN A 29 -0.60 8.46 14.52
C GLN A 29 -1.59 8.58 15.69
N PRO A 30 -2.40 7.55 15.97
CA PRO A 30 -3.23 7.56 17.16
C PRO A 30 -2.30 7.48 18.38
N VAL A 31 -2.27 8.56 19.17
CA VAL A 31 -1.68 8.53 20.52
C VAL A 31 -2.57 7.61 21.35
N ALA A 32 -2.10 6.38 21.60
CA ALA A 32 -2.74 5.46 22.53
C ALA A 32 -2.66 6.07 23.93
N ARG A 33 -3.73 6.76 24.35
CA ARG A 33 -3.98 7.01 25.77
C ARG A 33 -4.52 5.72 26.36
N THR A 34 -3.66 4.99 27.07
CA THR A 34 -4.09 3.94 27.99
C THR A 34 -4.85 4.63 29.13
N VAL A 35 -6.17 4.72 29.03
CA VAL A 35 -7.03 5.13 30.16
C VAL A 35 -7.35 3.87 30.93
N LEU A 36 -6.67 3.71 32.07
CA LEU A 36 -7.04 2.79 33.14
C LEU A 36 -8.50 3.02 33.52
N GLY A 37 -9.28 1.93 33.53
CA GLY A 37 -10.69 1.95 33.88
C GLY A 37 -10.96 2.43 35.31
N HIS A 38 -12.09 3.10 35.47
CA HIS A 38 -12.86 3.19 36.71
C HIS A 38 -14.34 3.24 36.36
N ASP A 39 -15.12 2.56 37.18
CA ASP A 39 -16.52 2.19 37.04
C ASP A 39 -17.51 3.36 36.91
N ALA A 40 -18.63 3.13 36.23
CA ALA A 40 -19.92 3.77 36.55
C ALA A 40 -21.10 3.02 35.89
N THR A 41 -21.79 2.23 36.69
CA THR A 41 -23.16 1.73 36.48
C THR A 41 -24.15 2.89 36.68
N ALA A 42 -25.07 3.13 35.72
CA ALA A 42 -26.51 3.37 35.92
C ALA A 42 -27.20 4.07 34.72
N ALA A 43 -28.17 3.35 34.13
CA ALA A 43 -29.48 3.76 33.62
C ALA A 43 -29.68 5.13 32.90
N ALA A 44 -30.18 5.10 31.66
CA ALA A 44 -31.60 5.31 31.33
C ALA A 44 -31.82 5.46 29.80
N SER A 45 -32.97 4.95 29.37
CA SER A 45 -33.50 4.74 28.01
C SER A 45 -33.77 6.01 27.20
N HIS A 46 -33.63 5.96 25.87
CA HIS A 46 -34.74 6.24 24.94
C HIS A 46 -34.40 5.84 23.49
N ASP A 47 -35.40 5.19 22.90
CA ASP A 47 -35.72 4.88 21.51
C ASP A 47 -35.23 5.86 20.43
N THR A 48 -34.57 5.35 19.37
CA THR A 48 -34.90 5.56 17.93
C THR A 48 -33.78 5.03 17.02
N LEU A 49 -34.11 4.03 16.21
CA LEU A 49 -33.35 3.66 15.01
C LEU A 49 -33.52 4.76 13.95
N PRO A 50 -32.46 5.00 13.15
CA PRO A 50 -32.68 4.81 11.73
C PRO A 50 -31.61 3.88 11.15
N GLU A 51 -32.13 2.94 10.37
CA GLU A 51 -31.46 2.03 9.45
C GLU A 51 -30.58 2.83 8.49
N GLN A 52 -29.32 3.05 8.86
CA GLN A 52 -28.30 3.56 7.95
C GLN A 52 -27.79 2.40 7.12
N GLU A 53 -28.39 2.24 5.93
CA GLU A 53 -27.79 1.51 4.82
C GLU A 53 -26.32 1.90 4.71
N ALA A 54 -25.44 0.97 5.06
CA ALA A 54 -24.01 1.09 4.86
C ALA A 54 -23.75 1.23 3.36
N HIS A 55 -23.70 2.48 2.90
CA HIS A 55 -23.18 2.86 1.60
C HIS A 55 -21.73 2.36 1.55
N ARG A 56 -21.57 1.15 1.03
CA ARG A 56 -20.29 0.53 0.73
C ARG A 56 -19.60 1.41 -0.30
N VAL A 57 -18.80 2.35 0.18
CA VAL A 57 -17.89 3.14 -0.64
C VAL A 57 -16.94 2.12 -1.28
N SER A 58 -17.16 1.87 -2.56
CA SER A 58 -16.29 1.02 -3.37
C SER A 58 -14.87 1.54 -3.26
N ALA A 59 -14.01 0.77 -2.59
CA ALA A 59 -12.62 1.12 -2.36
C ALA A 59 -11.87 1.15 -3.69
N THR A 60 -11.75 2.34 -4.27
CA THR A 60 -10.89 2.54 -5.44
C THR A 60 -9.43 2.55 -4.96
N PRO A 61 -8.59 1.62 -5.43
CA PRO A 61 -7.15 1.64 -5.18
C PRO A 61 -6.55 2.96 -5.63
N ALA A 62 -5.59 3.47 -4.84
CA ALA A 62 -4.97 4.77 -5.06
C ALA A 62 -4.49 4.94 -6.51
N LYS A 63 -4.79 6.10 -7.10
CA LYS A 63 -4.65 6.42 -8.54
C LYS A 63 -3.22 6.31 -9.08
N ARG A 64 -2.19 6.19 -8.22
CA ARG A 64 -0.80 5.76 -8.52
C ARG A 64 -0.09 5.47 -7.19
N SER A 65 0.26 4.22 -6.92
CA SER A 65 1.21 3.87 -5.86
C SER A 65 2.56 4.49 -6.20
N ARG A 66 3.06 5.43 -5.38
CA ARG A 66 4.32 6.16 -5.65
C ARG A 66 5.55 5.27 -5.47
N ASP A 67 5.44 4.24 -4.64
CA ASP A 67 6.53 3.32 -4.27
C ASP A 67 5.99 1.88 -4.05
N LEU A 68 6.84 0.86 -4.18
CA LEU A 68 6.53 -0.55 -3.88
C LEU A 68 6.14 -0.75 -2.41
N PHE A 69 6.66 0.06 -1.49
CA PHE A 69 6.25 0.02 -0.07
C PHE A 69 4.78 0.42 0.11
N GLU A 70 4.32 1.49 -0.53
CA GLU A 70 2.90 1.88 -0.52
C GLU A 70 2.04 0.79 -1.17
N LEU A 71 2.55 0.15 -2.23
CA LEU A 71 1.85 -0.94 -2.90
C LEU A 71 1.71 -2.20 -2.03
N TRP A 72 2.70 -2.49 -1.20
CA TRP A 72 2.62 -3.56 -0.20
C TRP A 72 1.68 -3.18 0.95
N HIS A 73 1.72 -1.93 1.40
CA HIS A 73 0.83 -1.43 2.44
C HIS A 73 -0.65 -1.52 2.04
N GLU A 74 -0.97 -1.26 0.75
CA GLU A 74 -2.30 -1.49 0.16
C GLU A 74 -2.77 -2.94 0.32
N PHE A 75 -1.84 -3.89 0.23
CA PHE A 75 -2.12 -5.32 0.35
C PHE A 75 -2.37 -5.74 1.79
N GLU A 76 -1.64 -5.18 2.76
CA GLU A 76 -1.73 -5.59 4.16
C GLU A 76 -2.85 -4.91 4.96
N PHE A 77 -3.03 -3.60 4.78
CA PHE A 77 -3.84 -2.76 5.68
C PHE A 77 -4.93 -1.94 4.97
N CYS A 78 -4.91 -1.91 3.63
CA CYS A 78 -5.72 -1.04 2.78
C CYS A 78 -5.30 0.44 2.77
N LEU A 79 -5.43 1.09 1.62
CA LEU A 79 -5.37 2.55 1.52
C LEU A 79 -6.79 3.11 1.46
N ASN A 80 -7.13 4.02 2.37
CA ASN A 80 -8.37 4.81 2.41
C ASN A 80 -9.62 4.12 3.01
N GLY A 81 -9.46 3.26 4.02
CA GLY A 81 -10.58 2.75 4.83
C GLY A 81 -11.43 1.66 4.18
N GLY A 82 -10.90 1.00 3.14
CA GLY A 82 -11.52 -0.20 2.54
C GLY A 82 -10.94 -1.52 3.07
N ASN A 83 -11.35 -2.64 2.48
CA ASN A 83 -10.76 -3.96 2.73
C ASN A 83 -9.32 -4.02 2.18
N PRO A 84 -8.34 -4.61 2.89
CA PRO A 84 -6.99 -4.77 2.34
C PRO A 84 -7.01 -5.64 1.08
N ALA A 85 -6.07 -5.43 0.15
CA ALA A 85 -6.15 -6.11 -1.15
C ALA A 85 -6.03 -7.64 -1.06
N LYS A 86 -5.45 -8.16 0.04
CA LYS A 86 -5.41 -9.59 0.37
C LYS A 86 -6.80 -10.18 0.66
N GLU A 87 -7.75 -9.37 1.12
CA GLU A 87 -9.11 -9.76 1.52
C GLU A 87 -10.16 -9.47 0.43
N PHE A 88 -9.76 -8.90 -0.71
CA PHE A 88 -10.70 -8.60 -1.79
C PHE A 88 -11.45 -9.84 -2.29
N THR A 89 -12.78 -9.74 -2.25
CA THR A 89 -13.71 -10.69 -2.84
C THR A 89 -13.57 -10.74 -4.37
N ARG A 90 -14.12 -11.79 -5.00
CA ARG A 90 -14.10 -11.91 -6.47
C ARG A 90 -14.74 -10.70 -7.16
N THR A 91 -15.81 -10.16 -6.59
CA THR A 91 -16.53 -9.00 -7.11
C THR A 91 -15.68 -7.73 -7.05
N GLU A 92 -15.05 -7.46 -5.91
CA GLU A 92 -14.16 -6.30 -5.74
C GLU A 92 -12.93 -6.39 -6.66
N ARG A 93 -12.34 -7.58 -6.80
CA ARG A 93 -11.25 -7.83 -7.77
C ARG A 93 -11.70 -7.62 -9.21
N GLY A 94 -12.94 -7.99 -9.53
CA GLY A 94 -13.55 -7.76 -10.84
C GLY A 94 -13.73 -6.27 -11.14
N ALA A 95 -14.24 -5.51 -10.18
CA ALA A 95 -14.43 -4.06 -10.28
C ALA A 95 -13.11 -3.32 -10.53
N ASN A 96 -11.98 -3.83 -10.00
CA ASN A 96 -10.65 -3.30 -10.30
C ASN A 96 -9.71 -4.29 -10.99
N LYS A 97 -10.22 -5.02 -11.99
CA LYS A 97 -9.46 -6.08 -12.68
C LYS A 97 -8.11 -5.60 -13.20
N PHE A 98 -8.04 -4.40 -13.79
CA PHE A 98 -6.82 -3.89 -14.42
C PHE A 98 -5.74 -3.47 -13.41
N ALA A 99 -6.08 -2.82 -12.29
CA ALA A 99 -5.05 -2.51 -11.29
C ALA A 99 -4.69 -3.77 -10.51
N TYR A 100 -5.69 -4.56 -10.09
CA TYR A 100 -5.47 -5.78 -9.31
C TYR A 100 -4.58 -6.78 -10.05
N SER A 101 -4.92 -7.14 -11.29
CA SER A 101 -4.11 -8.11 -12.07
C SER A 101 -2.68 -7.63 -12.32
N ARG A 102 -2.48 -6.31 -12.48
CA ARG A 102 -1.14 -5.76 -12.69
C ARG A 102 -0.28 -5.83 -11.44
N ARG A 103 -0.87 -5.61 -10.26
CA ARG A 103 -0.22 -5.56 -8.95
C ARG A 103 -0.04 -6.96 -8.33
N LYS A 104 -0.93 -7.90 -8.66
CA LYS A 104 -0.94 -9.27 -8.12
C LYS A 104 0.43 -9.96 -8.21
N VAL A 105 1.13 -9.81 -9.33
CA VAL A 105 2.46 -10.42 -9.51
C VAL A 105 3.47 -9.98 -8.44
N PHE A 106 3.42 -8.72 -8.02
CA PHE A 106 4.29 -8.20 -6.98
C PHE A 106 3.87 -8.73 -5.61
N TRP A 107 2.57 -8.71 -5.30
CA TRP A 107 2.06 -9.24 -4.04
C TRP A 107 2.37 -10.73 -3.88
N ASP A 108 2.23 -11.53 -4.94
CA ASP A 108 2.54 -12.97 -4.93
C ASP A 108 4.03 -13.20 -4.60
N ILE A 109 4.95 -12.42 -5.18
CA ILE A 109 6.40 -12.53 -4.96
C ILE A 109 6.78 -12.14 -3.53
N VAL A 110 6.29 -10.99 -3.05
CA VAL A 110 6.57 -10.54 -1.68
C VAL A 110 5.99 -11.54 -0.68
N THR A 111 4.76 -12.03 -0.90
CA THR A 111 4.16 -13.08 -0.07
C THR A 111 5.01 -14.35 -0.06
N CYS A 112 5.55 -14.77 -1.21
CA CYS A 112 6.42 -15.92 -1.30
C CYS A 112 7.70 -15.74 -0.49
N LEU A 113 8.37 -14.59 -0.63
CA LEU A 113 9.58 -14.25 0.13
C LEU A 113 9.30 -14.19 1.64
N VAL A 114 8.16 -13.61 2.04
CA VAL A 114 7.75 -13.55 3.45
C VAL A 114 7.50 -14.95 4.02
N ARG A 115 6.83 -15.83 3.26
CA ARG A 115 6.63 -17.23 3.65
C ARG A 115 7.94 -18.01 3.80
N SER A 116 8.97 -17.60 3.09
CA SER A 116 10.32 -18.18 3.21
C SER A 116 11.18 -17.56 4.32
N GLY A 117 10.61 -16.67 5.14
CA GLY A 117 11.28 -16.11 6.32
C GLY A 117 11.90 -14.73 6.14
N PHE A 118 11.74 -14.08 4.98
CA PHE A 118 12.16 -12.68 4.82
C PHE A 118 11.12 -11.72 5.42
N THR A 119 11.56 -10.54 5.88
CA THR A 119 10.61 -9.44 6.15
C THR A 119 10.10 -8.86 4.84
N SER A 120 8.91 -8.25 4.86
CA SER A 120 8.34 -7.55 3.70
C SER A 120 9.28 -6.47 3.17
N ASP A 121 9.91 -5.69 4.05
CA ASP A 121 10.90 -4.67 3.68
C ASP A 121 12.09 -5.30 2.94
N THR A 122 12.65 -6.38 3.46
CA THR A 122 13.76 -7.10 2.81
C THR A 122 13.35 -7.67 1.46
N ALA A 123 12.13 -8.19 1.35
CA ALA A 123 11.58 -8.70 0.10
C ALA A 123 11.42 -7.59 -0.95
N ILE A 124 10.94 -6.41 -0.55
CA ILE A 124 10.80 -5.24 -1.41
C ILE A 124 12.18 -4.72 -1.83
N ASP A 125 13.14 -4.67 -0.92
CA ASP A 125 14.51 -4.24 -1.24
C ASP A 125 15.20 -5.21 -2.22
N LYS A 126 14.97 -6.52 -2.11
CA LYS A 126 15.43 -7.50 -3.11
C LYS A 126 14.85 -7.22 -4.49
N ILE A 127 13.57 -6.87 -4.59
CA ILE A 127 12.95 -6.48 -5.87
C ILE A 127 13.61 -5.20 -6.40
N TYR A 128 13.87 -4.22 -5.54
CA TYR A 128 14.57 -3.00 -5.94
C TYR A 128 16.02 -3.23 -6.36
N ALA A 129 16.73 -4.18 -5.74
CA ALA A 129 18.08 -4.54 -6.11
C ALA A 129 18.15 -5.14 -7.52
N VAL A 130 17.14 -5.92 -7.92
CA VAL A 130 17.05 -6.54 -9.25
C VAL A 130 16.69 -5.53 -10.34
N TYR A 131 15.67 -4.71 -10.11
CA TYR A 131 15.12 -3.84 -11.17
C TYR A 131 15.64 -2.40 -11.12
N GLY A 132 16.23 -1.98 -10.00
CA GLY A 132 16.72 -0.62 -9.78
C GLY A 132 15.69 0.32 -9.17
N ARG A 133 16.08 1.01 -8.09
CA ARG A 133 15.23 1.95 -7.32
C ARG A 133 14.87 3.23 -8.08
N GLN A 134 15.63 3.56 -9.11
CA GLN A 134 15.40 4.68 -10.02
C GLN A 134 14.23 4.45 -10.98
N ARG A 135 13.74 3.22 -11.13
CA ARG A 135 12.69 2.88 -12.08
C ARG A 135 11.31 3.10 -11.47
N SER A 136 10.36 3.48 -12.32
CA SER A 136 8.97 3.63 -11.88
C SER A 136 8.37 2.28 -11.48
N VAL A 137 7.48 2.29 -10.48
CA VAL A 137 6.71 1.11 -10.04
C VAL A 137 6.02 0.42 -11.21
N THR A 138 5.47 1.19 -12.15
CA THR A 138 4.79 0.61 -13.33
C THR A 138 5.76 -0.16 -14.23
N ALA A 139 6.96 0.36 -14.46
CA ALA A 139 7.98 -0.34 -15.25
C ALA A 139 8.44 -1.62 -14.55
N ILE A 140 8.67 -1.57 -13.23
CA ILE A 140 9.05 -2.74 -12.43
C ILE A 140 7.96 -3.82 -12.50
N LEU A 141 6.68 -3.47 -12.37
CA LEU A 141 5.56 -4.41 -12.46
C LEU A 141 5.42 -5.06 -13.85
N VAL A 142 5.73 -4.32 -14.93
CA VAL A 142 5.74 -4.86 -16.29
C VAL A 142 6.86 -5.90 -16.42
N ASP A 143 8.06 -5.58 -15.96
CA ASP A 143 9.21 -6.46 -16.06
C ASP A 143 9.06 -7.70 -15.16
N LEU A 144 8.50 -7.55 -13.96
CA LEU A 144 8.15 -8.68 -13.09
C LEU A 144 7.19 -9.65 -13.78
N ARG A 145 6.16 -9.14 -14.47
CA ARG A 145 5.22 -9.99 -15.23
C ARG A 145 5.92 -10.69 -16.38
N GLN A 146 6.83 -10.01 -17.07
CA GLN A 146 7.60 -10.61 -18.15
C GLN A 146 8.59 -11.66 -17.65
N ALA A 147 9.22 -11.42 -16.49
CA ALA A 147 10.10 -12.39 -15.84
C ALA A 147 9.32 -13.63 -15.41
N MET A 148 8.11 -13.48 -14.86
CA MET A 148 7.26 -14.62 -14.48
C MET A 148 6.87 -15.51 -15.66
N LYS A 149 6.60 -14.92 -16.84
CA LYS A 149 6.39 -15.70 -18.07
C LYS A 149 7.61 -16.53 -18.49
N ARG A 150 8.81 -16.12 -18.06
CA ARG A 150 10.10 -16.79 -18.32
C ARG A 150 10.55 -17.69 -17.15
N GLY A 151 9.64 -18.01 -16.22
CA GLY A 151 9.93 -18.86 -15.05
C GLY A 151 10.38 -18.09 -13.79
N GLY A 152 10.32 -16.76 -13.79
CA GLY A 152 10.68 -15.91 -12.66
C GLY A 152 12.15 -15.49 -12.63
N HIS A 153 12.45 -14.35 -12.00
CA HIS A 153 13.82 -13.84 -11.90
C HIS A 153 14.65 -14.69 -10.90
N PRO A 154 15.85 -15.19 -11.25
CA PRO A 154 16.63 -16.10 -10.40
C PRO A 154 16.85 -15.57 -8.97
N SER A 155 17.18 -14.29 -8.82
CA SER A 155 17.44 -13.67 -7.50
C SER A 155 16.21 -13.46 -6.61
N LEU A 156 15.01 -13.71 -7.14
CA LEU A 156 13.73 -13.58 -6.43
C LEU A 156 13.04 -14.93 -6.21
N ARG A 157 13.68 -16.04 -6.63
CA ARG A 157 13.21 -17.39 -6.32
C ARG A 157 13.67 -17.75 -4.92
N VAL A 158 12.86 -18.55 -4.23
CA VAL A 158 13.19 -19.15 -2.94
C VAL A 158 13.01 -20.65 -3.02
#